data_AF-A0AAW2SGR6-F1
#
_entry.id   AF-A0AAW2SGR6-F1
#
_cell.length_a   1.000
_cell.length_b   1.000
_cell.length_c   1.000
_cell.angle_alpha   90.00
_cell.angle_beta   90.00
_cell.angle_gamma   90.00
#
_symmetry.space_group_name_H-M   'P 1'
#
loop_
_entity.id
_entity.type
_entity.pdbx_description
1 polymer ?
#
loop_
_entity_poly.entity_id
_entity_poly.type
_entity_poly.pdbx_seq_one_letter_code
_entity_poly.pdbx_strand_id
1 'polypeptide(L)'
;MCGNRYVLFNNKTKEEAKKSEQLKQLLSLVNSVVDKNGGRPYTDELFVELKKGANKLRDQTAEVNSLEGYSKQEISELKEQFHKSYEEQLKRITEMVESKLKETTHRLEMQLAEEQTARLKAEAMAQAAQMKSNDEIRKLREHLERAQRETEELRKRAESGRCAIL
;
A
#
# COMPACT_ATOMS: atom_id res chain seq x y z
N MET A 1 -7.52 5.20 -1.63
CA MET A 1 -7.07 6.58 -1.92
C MET A 1 -7.69 7.57 -0.94
N CYS A 2 -6.96 8.60 -0.50
CA CYS A 2 -7.40 9.53 0.55
C CYS A 2 -8.31 10.68 0.05
N GLY A 3 -8.66 10.75 -1.24
CA GLY A 3 -9.70 11.65 -1.77
C GLY A 3 -9.42 13.14 -1.62
N ASN A 4 -8.16 13.56 -1.80
CA ASN A 4 -7.72 14.96 -1.67
C ASN A 4 -8.04 15.61 -0.30
N ARG A 5 -8.20 14.82 0.75
CA ARG A 5 -8.36 15.33 2.13
C ARG A 5 -6.98 15.55 2.76
N TYR A 6 -6.54 16.80 2.84
CA TYR A 6 -5.26 17.18 3.45
C TYR A 6 -5.40 18.50 4.23
N VAL A 7 -4.64 18.65 5.30
CA VAL A 7 -4.54 19.87 6.11
C VAL A 7 -3.11 20.00 6.61
N LEU A 8 -2.60 21.23 6.67
CA LEU A 8 -1.24 21.52 7.13
C LEU A 8 -1.25 22.15 8.52
N PHE A 9 -0.45 21.59 9.43
CA PHE A 9 -0.30 22.09 10.79
C PHE A 9 1.07 22.72 11.00
N ASN A 10 1.09 23.93 11.56
CA ASN A 10 2.29 24.55 12.11
C ASN A 10 2.31 24.38 13.62
N ASN A 11 2.79 23.23 14.10
CA ASN A 11 2.84 22.91 15.53
C ASN A 11 3.76 23.84 16.36
N LYS A 12 4.52 24.74 15.73
CA LYS A 12 5.39 25.72 16.42
C LYS A 12 4.72 27.08 16.62
N THR A 13 3.54 27.32 16.03
CA THR A 13 2.85 28.60 16.18
C THR A 13 2.43 28.83 17.63
N LYS A 14 2.75 30.02 18.16
CA LYS A 14 2.30 30.46 19.48
C LYS A 14 0.99 31.26 19.42
N GLU A 15 0.59 31.68 18.21
CA GLU A 15 -0.62 32.46 18.00
C GLU A 15 -1.87 31.57 18.09
N GLU A 16 -2.73 31.83 19.08
CA GLU A 16 -3.97 31.06 19.30
C GLU A 16 -4.94 31.16 18.14
N ALA A 17 -5.01 32.31 17.45
CA ALA A 17 -5.84 32.48 16.27
C ALA A 17 -5.45 31.48 15.16
N LYS A 18 -4.15 31.32 14.89
CA LYS A 18 -3.64 30.36 13.90
C LYS A 18 -3.90 28.91 14.32
N LYS A 19 -3.77 28.58 15.60
CA LYS A 19 -4.13 27.24 16.12
C LYS A 19 -5.62 26.95 15.91
N SER A 20 -6.48 27.91 16.24
CA SER A 20 -7.93 27.79 16.08
C SER A 20 -8.32 27.59 14.61
N GLU A 21 -7.70 28.35 13.70
CA GLU A 21 -7.94 28.22 12.26
C GLU A 21 -7.52 26.83 11.74
N GLN A 22 -6.35 26.34 12.13
CA GLN A 22 -5.87 24.99 11.76
C GLN A 22 -6.79 23.88 12.28
N LEU A 23 -7.26 24.00 13.54
CA LEU A 23 -8.21 23.06 14.12
C LEU A 23 -9.55 23.08 13.37
N LYS A 24 -10.06 24.27 13.03
CA LYS A 24 -11.30 24.40 12.24
C LYS A 24 -11.18 23.73 10.88
N GLN A 25 -10.06 23.90 10.18
CA GLN A 25 -9.81 23.23 8.90
C GLN A 25 -9.82 21.71 9.04
N LEU A 26 -9.16 21.15 10.06
CA LEU A 26 -9.19 19.72 10.34
C LEU A 26 -10.62 19.21 10.61
N LEU A 27 -11.35 19.88 11.51
CA LEU A 27 -12.70 19.47 11.87
C LEU A 27 -13.66 19.54 10.67
N SER A 28 -13.52 20.54 9.80
CA SER A 28 -14.28 20.63 8.56
C SER A 28 -14.05 19.41 7.65
N LEU A 29 -12.81 18.92 7.55
CA LEU A 29 -12.50 17.72 6.79
C LEU A 29 -13.09 16.47 7.46
N VAL A 30 -12.93 16.33 8.77
CA VAL A 30 -13.49 15.19 9.54
C VAL A 30 -15.00 15.12 9.36
N ASN A 31 -15.72 16.23 9.52
CA ASN A 31 -17.16 16.27 9.33
C ASN A 31 -17.56 15.86 7.91
N SER A 32 -16.85 16.33 6.88
CA SER A 32 -17.09 15.88 5.50
C SER A 32 -16.90 14.37 5.32
N VAL A 33 -15.95 13.76 6.03
CA VAL A 33 -15.79 12.29 6.02
C VAL A 33 -16.94 11.59 6.71
N VAL A 34 -17.39 12.11 7.86
CA VAL A 34 -18.53 11.57 8.60
C VAL A 34 -19.79 11.61 7.73
N ASP A 35 -20.07 12.75 7.10
CA ASP A 35 -21.23 12.92 6.22
C ASP A 35 -21.19 11.96 5.03
N LYS A 36 -20.03 11.85 4.36
CA LYS A 36 -19.84 10.91 3.24
C LYS A 36 -19.99 9.45 3.66
N ASN A 37 -19.66 9.12 4.89
CA ASN A 37 -19.83 7.78 5.44
C ASN A 37 -21.23 7.54 6.03
N GLY A 38 -22.16 8.51 5.91
CA GLY A 38 -23.51 8.42 6.46
C GLY A 38 -23.53 8.40 7.98
N GLY A 39 -22.65 9.17 8.62
CA GLY A 39 -22.51 9.24 10.08
C GLY A 39 -21.80 8.03 10.70
N ARG A 40 -21.44 7.01 9.91
CA ARG A 40 -20.85 5.77 10.43
C ARG A 40 -19.33 5.93 10.57
N PRO A 41 -18.78 5.71 11.77
CA PRO A 41 -17.33 5.66 11.95
C PRO A 41 -16.76 4.44 11.23
N TYR A 42 -15.45 4.43 11.02
CA TYR A 42 -14.76 3.24 10.56
C TYR A 42 -15.01 2.09 11.55
N THR A 43 -15.40 0.93 11.02
CA THR A 43 -15.66 -0.27 11.80
C THR A 43 -15.30 -1.49 10.95
N ASP A 44 -14.85 -2.54 11.63
CA ASP A 44 -14.58 -3.86 11.07
C ASP A 44 -15.03 -4.89 12.12
N GLU A 45 -15.13 -6.14 11.72
CA GLU A 45 -15.53 -7.28 12.55
C GLU A 45 -14.75 -7.32 13.88
N LEU A 46 -13.45 -7.04 13.83
CA LEU A 46 -12.59 -6.97 15.02
C LEU A 46 -13.03 -5.88 16.00
N PHE A 47 -13.36 -4.68 15.50
CA PHE A 47 -13.85 -3.59 16.35
C PHE A 47 -15.21 -3.92 16.96
N VAL A 48 -16.07 -4.61 16.22
CA VAL A 48 -17.37 -5.06 16.71
C VAL A 48 -17.19 -6.06 17.86
N GLU A 49 -16.33 -7.07 17.71
CA GLU A 49 -16.13 -8.07 18.77
C GLU A 49 -15.41 -7.50 20.00
N LEU A 50 -14.44 -6.61 19.81
CA LEU A 50 -13.82 -5.89 20.93
C LEU A 50 -14.85 -5.06 21.71
N LYS A 51 -15.74 -4.35 21.00
CA LYS A 51 -16.79 -3.55 21.64
C LYS A 51 -17.82 -4.43 22.35
N LYS A 52 -18.20 -5.57 21.77
CA LYS A 52 -19.07 -6.54 22.45
C LYS A 52 -18.42 -7.08 23.72
N GLY A 53 -17.13 -7.39 23.69
CA GLY A 53 -16.38 -7.81 24.88
C GLY A 53 -16.35 -6.75 25.97
N ALA A 54 -16.02 -5.51 25.62
CA ALA A 54 -16.02 -4.40 26.57
C ALA A 54 -17.41 -4.14 27.19
N ASN A 55 -18.48 -4.19 26.38
CA ASN A 55 -19.84 -4.05 26.87
C ASN A 55 -20.22 -5.20 27.81
N LYS A 56 -19.92 -6.44 27.44
CA LYS A 56 -20.19 -7.62 28.27
C LYS A 56 -19.49 -7.52 29.63
N LEU A 57 -18.21 -7.13 29.64
CA LEU A 57 -17.47 -6.88 30.89
C LEU A 57 -18.12 -5.79 31.75
N ARG A 58 -18.59 -4.70 31.14
CA ARG A 58 -19.26 -3.62 31.86
C ARG A 58 -20.58 -4.07 32.48
N ASP A 59 -21.40 -4.80 31.72
CA ASP A 59 -22.70 -5.30 32.19
C ASP A 59 -22.50 -6.31 33.33
N GLN A 60 -21.50 -7.19 33.20
CA GLN A 60 -21.08 -8.13 34.25
C GLN A 60 -20.53 -7.43 35.49
N THR A 61 -19.77 -6.35 35.34
CA THR A 61 -19.27 -5.54 36.47
C THR A 61 -20.43 -4.86 37.21
N ALA A 62 -21.42 -4.36 36.47
CA ALA A 62 -22.62 -3.76 37.05
C ALA A 62 -23.46 -4.81 37.81
N GLU A 63 -23.58 -6.02 37.28
CA GLU A 63 -24.24 -7.15 37.94
C GLU A 63 -23.52 -7.48 39.26
N VAL A 64 -22.19 -7.68 39.24
CA VAL A 64 -21.40 -7.96 40.46
C VAL A 64 -21.53 -6.87 41.52
N ASN A 65 -21.43 -5.60 41.11
CA ASN A 65 -21.53 -4.47 42.04
C ASN A 65 -22.92 -4.32 42.67
N SER A 66 -23.95 -4.94 42.07
CA SER A 66 -25.32 -4.96 42.58
C SER A 66 -25.59 -6.14 43.53
N LEU A 67 -24.64 -7.07 43.69
CA LEU A 67 -24.77 -8.26 44.53
C LEU A 67 -24.40 -7.94 46.00
N GLU A 68 -25.30 -7.32 46.76
CA GLU A 68 -25.27 -7.39 48.22
C GLU A 68 -25.99 -8.68 48.69
N GLY A 69 -25.28 -9.60 49.37
CA GLY A 69 -25.91 -10.71 50.11
C GLY A 69 -25.68 -12.15 49.63
N TYR A 70 -24.80 -12.41 48.65
CA TYR A 70 -24.59 -13.74 48.07
C TYR A 70 -23.61 -14.63 48.86
N SER A 71 -23.77 -15.96 48.71
CA SER A 71 -22.91 -16.97 49.32
C SER A 71 -21.55 -17.11 48.59
N LYS A 72 -20.56 -17.66 49.28
CA LYS A 72 -19.19 -17.87 48.74
C LYS A 72 -19.17 -18.76 47.49
N GLN A 73 -20.14 -19.66 47.35
CA GLN A 73 -20.23 -20.60 46.23
C GLN A 73 -20.75 -19.92 44.96
N GLU A 74 -21.80 -19.11 45.08
CA GLU A 74 -22.37 -18.32 43.97
C GLU A 74 -21.35 -17.33 43.40
N ILE A 75 -20.53 -16.71 44.25
CA ILE A 75 -19.43 -15.84 43.82
C ILE A 75 -18.37 -16.61 43.02
N SER A 76 -18.10 -17.87 43.39
CA SER A 76 -17.12 -18.71 42.70
C SER A 76 -17.62 -19.12 41.32
N GLU A 77 -18.87 -19.55 41.22
CA GLU A 77 -19.50 -19.94 39.96
C GLU A 77 -19.57 -18.76 38.99
N LEU A 78 -19.92 -17.57 39.47
CA LEU A 78 -19.96 -16.36 38.66
C LEU A 78 -18.58 -15.98 38.09
N LYS A 79 -17.52 -16.06 38.92
CA LYS A 79 -16.14 -15.80 38.47
C LYS A 79 -15.68 -16.76 37.38
N GLU A 80 -16.05 -18.04 37.50
CA GLU A 80 -15.71 -19.06 36.52
C GLU A 80 -16.41 -18.81 35.18
N GLN A 81 -17.70 -18.46 35.21
CA GLN A 81 -18.43 -18.05 34.00
C GLN A 81 -17.81 -16.83 33.31
N PHE A 82 -17.33 -15.85 34.09
CA PHE A 82 -16.62 -14.69 33.54
C PHE A 82 -15.31 -15.07 32.87
N HIS A 83 -14.48 -15.90 33.51
CA HIS A 83 -13.22 -16.35 32.93
C HIS A 83 -13.46 -17.10 31.62
N LYS A 84 -14.40 -18.04 31.62
CA LYS A 84 -14.75 -18.81 30.42
C LYS A 84 -15.24 -17.90 29.28
N SER A 85 -16.13 -16.96 29.57
CA SER A 85 -16.62 -16.02 28.57
C SER A 85 -15.50 -15.13 27.98
N TYR A 86 -14.57 -14.67 28.82
CA TYR A 86 -13.47 -13.83 28.38
C TYR A 86 -12.48 -14.61 27.51
N GLU A 87 -12.17 -15.85 27.91
CA GLU A 87 -11.33 -16.75 27.14
C GLU A 87 -11.93 -17.08 25.77
N GLU A 88 -13.22 -17.35 25.69
CA GLU A 88 -13.93 -17.56 24.42
C GLU A 88 -13.87 -16.34 23.50
N GLN A 89 -13.99 -15.12 24.05
CA GLN A 89 -13.88 -13.89 23.27
C GLN A 89 -12.46 -13.67 22.75
N LEU A 90 -11.45 -13.86 23.60
CA LEU A 90 -10.05 -13.79 23.19
C LEU A 90 -9.74 -14.78 22.07
N LYS A 91 -10.21 -16.02 22.19
CA LYS A 91 -10.03 -17.04 21.16
C LYS A 91 -10.59 -16.60 19.81
N ARG A 92 -11.84 -16.09 19.77
CA ARG A 92 -12.45 -15.58 18.53
C ARG A 92 -11.66 -14.44 17.91
N ILE A 93 -11.21 -13.50 18.73
CA ILE A 93 -10.40 -12.36 18.26
C ILE A 93 -9.09 -12.87 17.65
N THR A 94 -8.41 -13.79 18.33
CA THR A 94 -7.16 -14.39 17.83
C THR A 94 -7.39 -15.11 16.50
N GLU A 95 -8.42 -15.95 16.39
CA GLU A 95 -8.76 -16.66 15.16
C GLU A 95 -9.05 -15.70 13.99
N MET A 96 -9.80 -14.63 14.22
CA MET A 96 -10.07 -13.61 13.20
C MET A 96 -8.80 -12.91 12.73
N VAL A 97 -7.91 -12.53 13.66
CA VAL A 97 -6.65 -11.86 13.31
C VAL A 97 -5.76 -12.81 12.52
N GLU A 98 -5.61 -14.06 12.96
CA GLU A 98 -4.83 -15.07 12.24
C GLU A 98 -5.37 -15.33 10.83
N SER A 99 -6.69 -15.45 10.68
CA SER A 99 -7.31 -15.67 9.37
C SER A 99 -7.09 -14.49 8.43
N LYS A 100 -7.30 -13.25 8.89
CA LYS A 100 -7.06 -12.04 8.08
C LYS A 100 -5.59 -11.94 7.67
N LEU A 101 -4.66 -12.25 8.58
CA LEU A 101 -3.24 -12.27 8.26
C LEU A 101 -2.92 -13.31 7.18
N LYS A 102 -3.38 -14.56 7.33
CA LYS A 102 -3.19 -15.62 6.33
C LYS A 102 -3.73 -15.24 4.96
N GLU A 103 -4.93 -14.68 4.90
CA GLU A 103 -5.55 -14.21 3.65
C GLU A 103 -4.70 -13.10 2.99
N THR A 104 -4.25 -12.12 3.78
CA THR A 104 -3.43 -11.03 3.24
C THR A 104 -2.07 -11.51 2.74
N THR A 105 -1.42 -12.44 3.46
CA THR A 105 -0.16 -13.05 3.04
C THR A 105 -0.34 -13.78 1.72
N HIS A 106 -1.37 -14.64 1.63
CA HIS A 106 -1.65 -15.38 0.40
C HIS A 106 -1.89 -14.46 -0.80
N ARG A 107 -2.67 -13.39 -0.60
CA ARG A 107 -2.91 -12.38 -1.64
C ARG A 107 -1.62 -11.70 -2.10
N LEU A 108 -0.73 -11.33 -1.16
CA LEU A 108 0.54 -10.70 -1.50
C LEU A 108 1.50 -11.67 -2.22
N GLU A 109 1.51 -12.94 -1.82
CA GLU A 109 2.29 -13.98 -2.50
C GLU A 109 1.85 -14.15 -3.95
N MET A 110 0.53 -14.19 -4.20
CA MET A 110 -0.01 -14.24 -5.57
C MET A 110 0.41 -13.02 -6.41
N GLN A 111 0.23 -11.81 -5.86
CA GLN A 111 0.63 -10.58 -6.54
C GLN A 111 2.13 -10.54 -6.84
N LEU A 112 2.97 -11.01 -5.91
CA LEU A 112 4.41 -11.08 -6.10
C LEU A 112 4.77 -12.04 -7.24
N ALA A 113 4.13 -13.21 -7.33
CA ALA A 113 4.37 -14.17 -8.40
C ALA A 113 3.95 -13.63 -9.78
N GLU A 114 2.82 -12.93 -9.85
CA GLU A 114 2.36 -12.26 -11.07
C GLU A 114 3.34 -11.18 -11.53
N GLU A 115 3.78 -10.31 -10.61
CA GLU A 115 4.76 -9.25 -10.88
C GLU A 115 6.11 -9.81 -11.32
N GLN A 116 6.59 -10.87 -10.67
CA GLN A 116 7.83 -11.54 -11.06
C GLN A 116 7.74 -12.11 -12.49
N THR A 117 6.60 -12.72 -12.83
CA THR A 117 6.36 -13.26 -14.17
C THR A 117 6.31 -12.15 -15.21
N ALA A 118 5.61 -11.05 -14.92
CA ALA A 118 5.53 -9.88 -15.78
C ALA A 118 6.91 -9.24 -16.00
N ARG A 119 7.71 -9.12 -14.94
CA ARG A 119 9.07 -8.59 -14.99
C ARG A 119 9.99 -9.42 -15.87
N LEU A 120 10.00 -10.75 -15.72
CA LEU A 120 10.83 -11.63 -16.55
C LEU A 120 10.46 -11.51 -18.04
N LYS A 121 9.16 -11.44 -18.36
CA LYS A 121 8.70 -11.25 -19.73
C LYS A 121 9.14 -9.90 -20.30
N ALA A 122 9.03 -8.82 -19.52
CA ALA A 122 9.47 -7.49 -19.91
C ALA A 122 10.98 -7.43 -20.14
N GLU A 123 11.77 -8.08 -19.28
CA GLU A 123 13.22 -8.14 -19.40
C GLU A 123 13.65 -8.89 -20.66
N ALA A 124 13.05 -10.05 -20.95
CA ALA A 124 13.31 -10.80 -22.18
C ALA A 124 12.98 -9.98 -23.44
N MET A 125 11.86 -9.24 -23.44
CA MET A 125 11.49 -8.35 -24.54
C MET A 125 12.49 -7.20 -24.71
N ALA A 126 12.92 -6.59 -23.60
CA ALA A 126 13.90 -5.50 -23.61
C ALA A 126 15.26 -5.98 -24.15
N GLN A 127 15.73 -7.14 -23.71
CA GLN A 127 16.97 -7.74 -24.22
C GLN A 127 16.87 -8.06 -25.71
N ALA A 128 15.75 -8.64 -26.18
CA ALA A 128 15.55 -8.91 -27.60
C ALA A 128 15.52 -7.62 -28.45
N ALA A 129 14.88 -6.55 -27.95
CA ALA A 129 14.89 -5.25 -28.61
C ALA A 129 16.30 -4.64 -28.64
N GLN A 130 17.05 -4.76 -27.55
CA GLN A 130 18.43 -4.29 -27.46
C GLN A 130 19.35 -5.03 -28.44
N MET A 131 19.23 -6.36 -28.54
CA MET A 131 20.01 -7.15 -29.50
C MET A 131 19.73 -6.73 -30.94
N LYS A 132 18.46 -6.49 -31.31
CA LYS A 132 18.08 -6.00 -32.63
C LYS A 132 18.67 -4.62 -32.92
N SER A 133 18.53 -3.69 -31.97
CA SER A 133 19.10 -2.35 -32.08
C SER A 133 20.63 -2.38 -32.25
N ASN A 134 21.31 -3.22 -31.47
CA ASN A 134 22.77 -3.38 -31.59
C ASN A 134 23.18 -3.94 -32.96
N ASP A 135 22.42 -4.88 -33.53
CA ASP A 135 22.67 -5.41 -34.87
C ASP A 135 22.46 -4.34 -35.96
N GLU A 136 21.42 -3.53 -35.84
CA GLU A 136 21.17 -2.40 -36.74
C GLU A 136 22.28 -1.34 -36.65
N ILE A 137 22.70 -0.97 -35.44
CA ILE A 137 23.83 -0.05 -35.22
C ILE A 137 25.11 -0.59 -35.85
N ARG A 138 25.38 -1.90 -35.71
CA ARG A 138 26.55 -2.55 -36.33
C ARG A 138 26.50 -2.44 -37.85
N LYS A 139 25.36 -2.78 -38.47
CA LYS A 139 25.17 -2.66 -39.93
C LYS A 139 25.34 -1.22 -40.40
N LEU A 140 24.76 -0.25 -39.69
CA LEU A 140 24.90 1.18 -40.02
C LEU A 140 26.35 1.64 -39.95
N ARG A 141 27.14 1.19 -38.96
CA ARG A 141 28.58 1.48 -38.87
C ARG A 141 29.34 0.89 -40.06
N GLU A 142 29.08 -0.36 -40.42
CA GLU A 142 29.72 -1.02 -41.57
C GLU A 142 29.41 -0.27 -42.89
N HIS A 143 28.16 0.16 -43.09
CA HIS A 143 27.77 0.95 -44.25
C HIS A 143 28.44 2.33 -44.26
N LEU A 144 28.51 3.00 -43.12
CA LEU A 144 29.16 4.30 -43.00
C LEU A 144 30.66 4.22 -43.31
N GLU A 145 31.36 3.21 -42.78
CA GLU A 145 32.79 2.99 -43.08
C GLU A 145 33.03 2.68 -44.56
N ARG A 146 32.12 1.96 -45.22
CA ARG A 146 32.22 1.68 -46.65
C ARG A 146 32.04 2.96 -47.47
N ALA A 147 30.99 3.73 -47.18
CA ALA A 147 30.74 5.00 -47.84
C ALA A 147 31.92 5.98 -47.65
N GLN A 148 32.48 6.06 -46.44
CA GLN A 148 33.67 6.86 -46.15
C GLN A 148 34.88 6.44 -47.00
N ARG A 149 35.16 5.13 -47.09
CA ARG A 149 36.23 4.60 -47.95
C ARG A 149 36.03 4.97 -49.41
N GLU A 150 34.82 4.77 -49.95
CA GLU A 150 34.47 5.12 -51.32
C GLU A 150 34.65 6.63 -51.59
N THR A 151 34.20 7.49 -50.67
CA THR A 151 34.39 8.94 -50.81
C THR A 151 35.86 9.36 -50.78
N GLU A 152 36.68 8.73 -49.94
CA GLU A 152 38.13 9.01 -49.88
C GLU A 152 38.84 8.53 -51.15
N GLU A 153 38.45 7.37 -51.71
CA GLU A 153 38.96 6.89 -52.99
C GLU A 153 38.60 7.82 -54.15
N LEU A 154 37.35 8.29 -54.20
CA LEU A 154 36.90 9.26 -55.20
C LEU A 154 37.67 10.58 -55.06
N ARG A 155 37.92 11.06 -53.83
CA ARG A 155 38.72 12.26 -53.58
C ARG A 155 40.15 12.09 -54.07
N LYS A 156 40.81 10.98 -53.73
CA LYS A 156 42.17 10.66 -54.22
C LYS A 156 42.22 10.57 -55.75
N ARG A 157 41.20 9.98 -56.40
CA ARG A 157 41.12 9.93 -57.87
C ARG A 157 40.99 11.33 -58.47
N ALA A 158 40.17 12.20 -57.89
CA ALA A 158 40.03 13.59 -58.33
C ALA A 158 41.34 14.39 -58.15
N GLU A 159 42.03 14.19 -57.03
CA GLU A 159 43.35 14.82 -56.76
C GLU A 159 44.47 14.28 -57.66
N SER A 160 44.39 13.01 -58.10
CA SER A 160 45.39 12.38 -58.98
C SER A 160 45.30 12.81 -60.46
N GLY A 161 44.37 13.69 -60.81
CA GLY A 161 44.44 14.48 -62.05
C GLY A 161 44.25 13.72 -63.38
N ARG A 162 43.66 12.52 -63.39
CA ARG A 162 43.29 11.85 -64.66
C ARG A 162 41.84 12.11 -65.04
N CYS A 163 41.52 13.35 -65.38
CA CYS A 163 40.34 13.65 -66.19
C CYS A 163 40.79 13.63 -67.66
N ALA A 164 40.57 12.52 -68.36
CA ALA A 164 40.66 12.51 -69.81
C ALA A 164 39.38 13.18 -70.34
N ILE A 165 39.47 14.48 -70.61
CA ILE A 165 38.47 15.17 -71.42
C ILE A 165 38.78 14.77 -72.88
N LEU A 166 37.93 13.93 -73.45
CA LEU A 166 37.87 13.65 -74.89
C LEU A 166 36.99 14.69 -75.57
#